data_AF-A0A7Y0C133-F1
#
_entry.id   AF-A0A7Y0C133-F1
#
_cell.length_a   1.000
_cell.length_b   1.000
_cell.length_c   1.000
_cell.angle_alpha   90.00
_cell.angle_beta   90.00
_cell.angle_gamma   90.00
#
_symmetry.space_group_name_H-M   'P 1'
#
loop_
_entity.id
_entity.type
_entity.pdbx_description
1 polymer ?
#
loop_
_entity_poly.entity_id
_entity_poly.type
_entity_poly.pdbx_seq_one_letter_code
_entity_poly.pdbx_strand_id
1 'polypeptide(L)'
;MPILQLRWRWAALICLLQAVPVWAASVEGEALYLERILPPAGAVLVVSLEDTARADAPATELASSSMRLVAGPPYRWRLDYDERLVTSTSRTVLRARIDTPQGMWMSTDTVVPASTPAPVLQLRMVKTNAPRCAGADTQVGMNDCAYEGFLEASAGMSRQLRLIETALTSAQRSQWRRVQKSWLAYRTETCQFEASAVGNGSARSMVQWQCSDRMTRQRTAELFRLTACPEGDIACPVPRLKRAP
;
A
#
# COMPACT_ATOMS: atom_id res chain seq x y z
N MET A 1 -43.32 -7.66 68.15
CA MET A 1 -41.93 -7.19 68.36
C MET A 1 -41.01 -8.38 68.17
N PRO A 2 -39.88 -8.36 67.43
CA PRO A 2 -39.45 -7.58 66.25
C PRO A 2 -39.28 -8.49 64.99
N ILE A 3 -39.57 -8.03 63.77
CA ILE A 3 -38.63 -7.61 62.69
C ILE A 3 -37.39 -8.52 62.54
N LEU A 4 -37.29 -9.27 61.43
CA LEU A 4 -36.00 -9.49 60.77
C LEU A 4 -36.16 -9.57 59.24
N GLN A 5 -35.40 -8.67 58.60
CA GLN A 5 -35.45 -8.28 57.19
C GLN A 5 -34.75 -9.28 56.26
N LEU A 6 -35.32 -9.35 55.06
CA LEU A 6 -34.81 -9.92 53.82
C LEU A 6 -33.46 -9.28 53.42
N ARG A 7 -32.44 -10.04 53.01
CA ARG A 7 -31.28 -9.50 52.27
C ARG A 7 -30.88 -10.40 51.10
N TRP A 8 -31.51 -10.15 49.96
CA TRP A 8 -31.01 -10.53 48.64
C TRP A 8 -29.67 -9.82 48.38
N ARG A 9 -28.58 -10.58 48.23
CA ARG A 9 -27.28 -10.05 47.81
C ARG A 9 -27.23 -10.05 46.28
N TRP A 10 -27.59 -8.93 45.68
CA TRP A 10 -27.26 -8.62 44.29
C TRP A 10 -25.78 -8.23 44.22
N ALA A 11 -24.92 -9.16 43.79
CA ALA A 11 -23.55 -8.83 43.40
C ALA A 11 -23.58 -8.21 42.00
N ALA A 12 -23.72 -6.88 41.94
CA ALA A 12 -23.47 -6.13 40.72
C ALA A 12 -21.96 -6.13 40.44
N LEU A 13 -21.54 -6.98 39.50
CA LEU A 13 -20.19 -6.95 38.94
C LEU A 13 -20.09 -5.71 38.05
N ILE A 14 -19.65 -4.59 38.64
CA ILE A 14 -19.31 -3.37 37.89
C ILE A 14 -18.05 -3.72 37.08
N CYS A 15 -18.26 -4.02 35.80
CA CYS A 15 -17.19 -4.12 34.82
C CYS A 15 -16.64 -2.70 34.61
N LEU A 16 -15.57 -2.35 35.32
CA LEU A 16 -14.78 -1.16 35.04
C LEU A 16 -14.16 -1.33 33.64
N LEU A 17 -14.83 -0.81 32.61
CA LEU A 17 -14.20 -0.42 31.36
C LEU A 17 -13.17 0.65 31.71
N GLN A 18 -11.93 0.25 31.96
CA GLN A 18 -10.79 1.14 31.95
C GLN A 18 -10.61 1.59 30.49
N ALA A 19 -11.16 2.75 30.15
CA ALA A 19 -10.82 3.43 28.91
C ALA A 19 -9.32 3.74 28.97
N VAL A 20 -8.53 2.98 28.22
CA VAL A 20 -7.10 3.27 28.04
C VAL A 20 -7.04 4.67 27.42
N PRO A 21 -6.32 5.64 28.01
CA PRO A 21 -6.16 6.94 27.40
C PRO A 21 -5.49 6.75 26.04
N VAL A 22 -6.23 7.06 24.98
CA VAL A 22 -5.71 7.08 23.62
C VAL A 22 -4.87 8.35 23.50
N TRP A 23 -3.56 8.23 23.65
CA TRP A 23 -2.58 9.28 23.37
C TRP A 23 -2.36 9.41 21.85
N ALA A 24 -3.45 9.67 21.13
CA ALA A 24 -3.42 9.89 19.70
C ALA A 24 -3.27 11.38 19.43
N ALA A 25 -2.14 11.75 18.85
CA ALA A 25 -1.98 13.02 18.18
C ALA A 25 -2.31 12.85 16.69
N SER A 26 -2.71 13.93 16.04
CA SER A 26 -3.06 13.90 14.62
C SER A 26 -2.42 15.07 13.89
N VAL A 27 -1.89 14.81 12.70
CA VAL A 27 -1.47 15.85 11.75
C VAL A 27 -2.36 15.79 10.52
N GLU A 28 -2.83 16.94 10.07
CA GLU A 28 -3.67 17.08 8.88
C GLU A 28 -3.05 18.05 7.90
N GLY A 29 -3.19 17.77 6.62
CA GLY A 29 -2.63 18.61 5.57
C GLY A 29 -3.15 18.27 4.19
N GLU A 30 -2.50 18.85 3.18
CA GLU A 30 -2.81 18.61 1.78
C GLU A 30 -1.60 18.00 1.06
N ALA A 31 -1.85 17.22 0.03
CA ALA A 31 -0.83 16.69 -0.86
C ALA A 31 -1.23 16.97 -2.31
N LEU A 32 -0.29 17.49 -3.10
CA LEU A 32 -0.56 17.86 -4.50
C LEU A 32 0.67 17.71 -5.38
N TYR A 33 0.45 17.53 -6.67
CA TYR A 33 1.46 17.63 -7.73
C TYR A 33 0.97 18.63 -8.79
N LEU A 34 1.90 19.21 -9.54
CA LEU A 34 1.59 20.32 -10.45
C LEU A 34 1.20 19.86 -11.86
N GLU A 35 1.62 18.66 -12.23
CA GLU A 35 1.38 18.06 -13.53
C GLU A 35 -0.12 17.86 -13.78
N ARG A 36 -0.60 18.21 -14.97
CA ARG A 36 -2.03 18.08 -15.35
C ARG A 36 -2.35 16.65 -15.81
N ILE A 37 -2.05 15.68 -14.96
CA ILE A 37 -2.22 14.25 -15.22
C ILE A 37 -3.06 13.61 -14.12
N LEU A 38 -3.88 12.62 -14.45
CA LEU A 38 -4.63 11.86 -13.45
C LEU A 38 -3.73 10.78 -12.81
N PRO A 39 -3.97 10.42 -11.54
CA PRO A 39 -3.31 9.28 -10.94
C PRO A 39 -3.59 8.00 -11.73
N PRO A 40 -2.59 7.12 -11.93
CA PRO A 40 -2.80 5.83 -12.56
C PRO A 40 -3.83 4.99 -11.81
N ALA A 41 -4.47 4.07 -12.53
CA ALA A 41 -5.48 3.21 -11.93
C ALA A 41 -4.91 2.41 -10.75
N GLY A 42 -5.57 2.52 -9.59
CA GLY A 42 -5.11 1.85 -8.36
C GLY A 42 -4.00 2.61 -7.61
N ALA A 43 -3.75 3.88 -7.95
CA ALA A 43 -2.84 4.73 -7.20
C ALA A 43 -3.31 4.93 -5.74
N VAL A 44 -2.35 4.93 -4.83
CA VAL A 44 -2.57 5.10 -3.39
C VAL A 44 -1.58 6.14 -2.88
N LEU A 45 -2.11 7.21 -2.30
CA LEU A 45 -1.30 8.16 -1.54
C LEU A 45 -0.96 7.51 -0.19
N VAL A 46 0.31 7.51 0.16
CA VAL A 46 0.81 7.12 1.47
C VAL A 46 1.53 8.32 2.07
N VAL A 47 1.08 8.75 3.24
CA VAL A 47 1.72 9.80 4.03
C VAL A 47 2.33 9.14 5.27
N SER A 48 3.62 9.31 5.48
CA SER A 48 4.37 8.76 6.62
C SER A 48 4.93 9.87 7.50
N LEU A 49 4.92 9.63 8.81
CA LEU A 49 5.71 10.34 9.81
C LEU A 49 6.99 9.56 10.04
N GLU A 50 8.13 10.19 9.78
CA GLU A 50 9.45 9.55 9.83
C GLU A 50 10.36 10.28 10.83
N ASP A 51 11.12 9.54 11.64
CA ASP A 51 12.21 10.09 12.44
C ASP A 51 13.54 10.01 11.68
N THR A 52 14.15 11.18 11.49
CA THR A 52 15.42 11.38 10.77
C THR A 52 16.56 11.80 11.70
N ALA A 53 16.43 11.61 13.02
CA ALA A 53 17.45 12.00 13.99
C ALA A 53 18.82 11.32 13.76
N ARG A 54 18.85 10.17 13.07
CA ARG A 54 20.08 9.44 12.71
C ARG A 54 20.53 9.85 11.30
N ALA A 55 21.63 10.57 11.21
CA ALA A 55 22.10 11.19 9.97
C ALA A 55 22.55 10.20 8.86
N ASP A 56 22.83 8.94 9.20
CA ASP A 56 23.37 7.93 8.26
C ASP A 56 22.61 6.59 8.31
N ALA A 57 21.38 6.61 8.81
CA ALA A 57 20.51 5.44 8.86
C ALA A 57 19.22 5.72 8.06
N PRO A 58 18.59 4.69 7.48
CA PRO A 58 17.24 4.83 6.93
C PRO A 58 16.31 5.44 7.98
N ALA A 59 15.49 6.39 7.55
CA ALA A 59 14.51 7.03 8.42
C ALA A 59 13.56 5.98 9.01
N THR A 60 13.24 6.13 10.30
CA THR A 60 12.35 5.19 10.99
C THR A 60 10.91 5.67 10.83
N GLU A 61 10.06 4.88 10.17
CA GLU A 61 8.62 5.18 10.06
C GLU A 61 7.96 5.00 11.44
N LEU A 62 7.37 6.08 11.96
CA LEU A 62 6.65 6.10 13.23
C LEU A 62 5.16 5.80 13.04
N ALA A 63 4.57 6.31 11.95
CA ALA A 63 3.17 6.10 11.58
C ALA A 63 3.00 6.31 10.07
N SER A 64 1.95 5.71 9.49
CA SER A 64 1.55 5.99 8.12
C SER A 64 0.04 5.93 7.91
N SER A 65 -0.44 6.84 7.07
CA SER A 65 -1.82 6.92 6.58
C SER A 65 -1.83 6.62 5.09
N SER A 66 -2.88 5.95 4.61
CA SER A 66 -3.00 5.58 3.20
C SER A 66 -4.40 5.85 2.66
N MET A 67 -4.47 6.43 1.47
CA MET A 67 -5.70 6.80 0.79
C MET A 67 -5.67 6.37 -0.67
N ARG A 68 -6.73 5.72 -1.15
CA ARG A 68 -6.89 5.40 -2.58
C ARG A 68 -7.22 6.67 -3.35
N LEU A 69 -6.48 6.90 -4.44
CA LEU A 69 -6.72 8.05 -5.33
C LEU A 69 -7.72 7.67 -6.43
N VAL A 70 -8.79 8.45 -6.53
CA VAL A 70 -9.85 8.29 -7.54
C VAL A 70 -10.13 9.57 -8.33
N ALA A 71 -9.54 10.69 -7.92
CA ALA A 71 -9.65 12.00 -8.53
C ALA A 71 -8.26 12.67 -8.60
N GLY A 72 -8.17 13.84 -9.23
CA GLY A 72 -6.95 14.65 -9.22
C GLY A 72 -6.72 15.37 -7.88
N PRO A 73 -5.54 15.98 -7.69
CA PRO A 73 -5.20 16.76 -6.48
C PRO A 73 -6.05 18.06 -6.38
N PRO A 74 -6.10 18.70 -5.20
CA PRO A 74 -5.38 18.38 -3.96
C PRO A 74 -6.02 17.23 -3.16
N TYR A 75 -5.19 16.43 -2.50
CA TYR A 75 -5.61 15.33 -1.63
C TYR A 75 -5.51 15.75 -0.17
N ARG A 76 -6.63 15.77 0.53
CA ARG A 76 -6.67 16.01 1.97
C ARG A 76 -6.37 14.72 2.71
N TRP A 77 -5.47 14.78 3.68
CA TRP A 77 -5.05 13.62 4.45
C TRP A 77 -5.02 13.95 5.95
N ARG A 78 -5.21 12.90 6.75
CA ARG A 78 -5.05 12.90 8.19
C ARG A 78 -4.18 11.71 8.56
N LEU A 79 -3.21 11.95 9.44
CA LEU A 79 -2.32 10.95 9.99
C LEU A 79 -2.48 10.97 11.50
N ASP A 80 -3.02 9.89 12.05
CA ASP A 80 -3.06 9.65 13.49
C ASP A 80 -1.78 8.90 13.91
N TYR A 81 -1.23 9.26 15.07
CA TYR A 81 -0.01 8.65 15.60
C TYR A 81 0.04 8.68 17.12
N ASP A 82 0.80 7.77 17.71
CA ASP A 82 1.07 7.74 19.16
C ASP A 82 2.14 8.78 19.50
N GLU A 83 1.77 9.81 20.26
CA GLU A 83 2.67 10.92 20.61
C GLU A 83 3.91 10.46 21.40
N ARG A 84 3.83 9.31 22.08
CA ARG A 84 4.95 8.74 22.84
C ARG A 84 6.09 8.26 21.96
N LEU A 85 5.83 8.04 20.67
CA LEU A 85 6.84 7.69 19.68
C LEU A 85 7.71 8.89 19.31
N VAL A 86 7.25 10.12 19.58
CA VAL A 86 7.98 11.35 19.30
C VAL A 86 8.67 11.83 20.58
N THR A 87 9.98 11.74 20.60
CA THR A 87 10.79 12.13 21.77
C THR A 87 11.40 13.52 21.59
N SER A 88 11.96 14.10 22.65
CA SER A 88 12.68 15.38 22.57
C SER A 88 13.91 15.34 21.66
N THR A 89 14.43 14.15 21.34
CA THR A 89 15.55 13.94 20.43
C THR A 89 15.14 13.60 18.99
N SER A 90 13.84 13.36 18.75
CA SER A 90 13.34 12.97 17.43
C SER A 90 13.38 14.15 16.45
N ARG A 91 13.73 13.87 15.19
CA ARG A 91 13.63 14.83 14.08
C ARG A 91 12.55 14.35 13.12
N THR A 92 11.31 14.69 13.45
CA THR A 92 10.14 14.19 12.75
C THR A 92 9.85 14.97 11.48
N VAL A 93 9.69 14.23 10.39
CA VAL A 93 9.39 14.76 9.06
C VAL A 93 8.20 14.04 8.48
N LEU A 94 7.44 14.74 7.65
CA LEU A 94 6.36 14.20 6.85
C LEU A 94 6.89 13.87 5.46
N ARG A 95 6.56 12.67 4.98
CA ARG A 95 6.84 12.24 3.62
C ARG A 95 5.54 11.78 2.97
N ALA A 96 5.32 12.18 1.73
CA ALA A 96 4.23 11.63 0.92
C ALA A 96 4.79 10.94 -0.31
N ARG A 97 4.16 9.84 -0.67
CA ARG A 97 4.42 9.11 -1.92
C ARG A 97 3.12 8.62 -2.51
N ILE A 98 3.05 8.57 -3.84
CA ILE A 98 1.98 7.91 -4.56
C ILE A 98 2.52 6.59 -5.08
N ASP A 99 2.00 5.50 -4.54
CA ASP A 99 2.27 4.17 -5.02
C ASP A 99 1.29 3.77 -6.10
N THR A 100 1.80 3.10 -7.10
CA THR A 100 1.01 2.45 -8.13
C THR A 100 1.37 0.98 -8.18
N PRO A 101 0.58 0.17 -8.89
CA PRO A 101 0.94 -1.22 -9.12
C PRO A 101 2.23 -1.39 -9.93
N GLN A 102 2.66 -0.34 -10.64
CA GLN A 102 3.92 -0.25 -11.35
C GLN A 102 5.11 0.12 -10.45
N GLY A 103 4.87 0.51 -9.20
CA GLY A 103 5.88 1.01 -8.27
C GLY A 103 5.59 2.44 -7.82
N MET A 104 6.56 3.06 -7.16
CA MET A 104 6.43 4.44 -6.70
C MET A 104 6.36 5.37 -7.91
N TRP A 105 5.26 6.13 -8.02
CA TRP A 105 5.01 7.03 -9.13
C TRP A 105 5.46 8.46 -8.81
N MET A 106 5.13 8.92 -7.60
CA MET A 106 5.53 10.24 -7.13
C MET A 106 5.99 10.20 -5.67
N SER A 107 6.86 11.10 -5.27
CA SER A 107 7.32 11.30 -3.89
C SER A 107 7.57 12.77 -3.62
N THR A 108 7.48 13.18 -2.35
CA THR A 108 8.04 14.45 -1.89
C THR A 108 9.57 14.39 -1.96
N ASP A 109 10.19 15.47 -2.43
CA ASP A 109 11.64 15.68 -2.49
C ASP A 109 12.12 16.71 -1.45
N THR A 110 11.19 17.40 -0.80
CA THR A 110 11.45 18.39 0.23
C THR A 110 11.24 17.81 1.62
N VAL A 111 12.03 18.30 2.58
CA VAL A 111 11.86 17.96 3.99
C VAL A 111 10.77 18.86 4.57
N VAL A 112 9.66 18.26 5.00
CA VAL A 112 8.57 18.97 5.66
C VAL A 112 8.53 18.55 7.12
N PRO A 113 8.91 19.41 8.08
CA PRO A 113 8.82 19.08 9.51
C PRO A 113 7.39 18.76 9.93
N ALA A 114 7.21 17.76 10.79
CA ALA A 114 5.88 17.40 11.30
C ALA A 114 5.22 18.51 12.13
N SER A 115 6.01 19.45 12.67
CA SER A 115 5.54 20.64 13.38
C SER A 115 5.03 21.76 12.49
N THR A 116 5.13 21.62 11.16
CA THR A 116 4.63 22.61 10.20
C THR A 116 3.12 22.73 10.31
N PRO A 117 2.55 23.93 10.55
CA PRO A 117 1.11 24.12 10.54
C PRO A 117 0.54 23.94 9.13
N ALA A 118 -0.54 23.16 8.99
CA ALA A 118 -1.23 22.89 7.72
C ALA A 118 -0.26 22.58 6.55
N PRO A 119 0.55 21.52 6.66
CA PRO A 119 1.58 21.21 5.70
C PRO A 119 1.00 20.88 4.33
N VAL A 120 1.64 21.42 3.30
CA VAL A 120 1.37 21.08 1.90
C VAL A 120 2.51 20.23 1.37
N LEU A 121 2.23 18.95 1.14
CA LEU A 121 3.18 17.98 0.63
C LEU A 121 3.18 18.02 -0.90
N GLN A 122 4.15 18.74 -1.47
CA GLN A 122 4.33 18.81 -2.92
C GLN A 122 5.02 17.53 -3.42
N LEU A 123 4.27 16.68 -4.12
CA LEU A 123 4.82 15.51 -4.77
C LEU A 123 5.42 15.87 -6.12
N ARG A 124 6.49 15.17 -6.48
CA ARG A 124 7.07 15.18 -7.81
C ARG A 124 7.14 13.77 -8.36
N MET A 125 7.11 13.67 -9.68
CA MET A 125 7.44 12.42 -10.37
C MET A 125 8.79 11.92 -9.87
N VAL A 126 8.81 10.67 -9.40
CA VAL A 126 10.08 10.01 -9.13
C VAL A 126 10.77 9.90 -10.48
N LYS A 127 12.00 10.42 -10.60
CA LYS A 127 12.90 9.98 -11.67
C LYS A 127 13.06 8.48 -11.44
N THR A 128 12.24 7.67 -12.10
CA THR A 128 12.56 6.27 -12.30
C THR A 128 13.97 6.28 -12.83
N ASN A 129 14.91 5.59 -12.17
CA ASN A 129 16.23 5.35 -12.75
C ASN A 129 15.97 5.05 -14.23
N ALA A 130 16.69 5.78 -15.11
CA ALA A 130 16.51 5.73 -16.57
C ALA A 130 16.06 4.33 -16.97
N PRO A 131 15.02 4.17 -17.83
CA PRO A 131 14.37 2.88 -18.06
C PRO A 131 15.46 1.83 -18.10
N ARG A 132 15.41 0.80 -17.24
CA ARG A 132 16.53 -0.17 -17.04
C ARG A 132 17.03 -0.79 -18.35
N CYS A 133 16.30 -0.56 -19.42
CA CYS A 133 16.52 -0.95 -20.79
C CYS A 133 17.03 0.18 -21.71
N ALA A 134 17.63 1.24 -21.17
CA ALA A 134 18.25 2.28 -21.98
C ALA A 134 19.38 1.66 -22.81
N GLY A 135 19.20 1.59 -24.14
CA GLY A 135 20.11 0.92 -25.08
C GLY A 135 19.72 -0.51 -25.48
N ALA A 136 18.53 -0.99 -25.08
CA ALA A 136 17.97 -2.24 -25.60
C ALA A 136 17.43 -2.06 -27.03
N ASP A 137 18.33 -1.85 -27.99
CA ASP A 137 17.97 -1.55 -29.39
C ASP A 137 17.97 -2.80 -30.29
N THR A 138 18.42 -3.93 -29.75
CA THR A 138 18.37 -5.24 -30.43
C THR A 138 17.16 -6.03 -29.96
N GLN A 139 16.64 -6.92 -30.80
CA GLN A 139 15.50 -7.77 -30.41
C GLN A 139 15.78 -8.63 -29.17
N VAL A 140 17.03 -9.10 -29.00
CA VAL A 140 17.45 -9.84 -27.80
C VAL A 140 17.41 -8.92 -26.58
N GLY A 141 18.02 -7.74 -26.67
CA GLY A 141 17.99 -6.76 -25.58
C GLY A 141 16.56 -6.33 -25.20
N MET A 142 15.68 -6.15 -26.19
CA MET A 142 14.27 -5.83 -25.96
C MET A 142 13.51 -6.98 -25.28
N ASN A 143 13.78 -8.23 -25.67
CA ASN A 143 13.20 -9.42 -25.04
C ASN A 143 13.66 -9.56 -23.58
N ASP A 144 14.95 -9.36 -23.32
CA ASP A 144 15.56 -9.47 -21.99
C ASP A 144 15.02 -8.38 -21.06
N CYS A 145 14.96 -7.13 -21.55
CA CYS A 145 14.33 -6.01 -20.85
C CYS A 145 12.89 -6.33 -20.42
N ALA A 146 12.07 -6.86 -21.34
CA ALA A 146 10.69 -7.19 -21.04
C ALA A 146 10.59 -8.29 -19.97
N TYR A 147 11.49 -9.28 -20.02
CA TYR A 147 11.56 -10.33 -19.01
C TYR A 147 11.98 -9.81 -17.63
N GLU A 148 12.98 -8.93 -17.55
CA GLU A 148 13.39 -8.29 -16.30
C GLU A 148 12.28 -7.46 -15.67
N GLY A 149 11.52 -6.71 -16.48
CA GLY A 149 10.33 -6.00 -16.03
C GLY A 149 9.31 -6.94 -15.38
N PHE A 150 9.03 -8.06 -16.05
CA PHE A 150 8.14 -9.10 -15.51
C PHE A 150 8.66 -9.71 -14.19
N LEU A 151 9.96 -9.95 -14.05
CA LEU A 151 10.56 -10.46 -12.81
C LEU A 151 10.37 -9.47 -11.65
N GLU A 152 10.56 -8.17 -11.89
CA GLU A 152 10.31 -7.13 -10.89
C GLU A 152 8.83 -7.09 -10.47
N ALA A 153 7.91 -7.09 -11.45
CA ALA A 153 6.47 -7.14 -11.18
C ALA A 153 6.10 -8.38 -10.35
N SER A 154 6.68 -9.54 -10.69
CA SER A 154 6.46 -10.80 -9.97
C SER A 154 7.00 -10.76 -8.54
N ALA A 155 8.14 -10.11 -8.31
CA ALA A 155 8.69 -9.88 -6.98
C ALA A 155 7.75 -8.99 -6.14
N GLY A 156 7.20 -7.94 -6.74
CA GLY A 156 6.18 -7.07 -6.13
C GLY A 156 4.93 -7.83 -5.72
N MET A 157 4.34 -8.58 -6.66
CA MET A 157 3.15 -9.40 -6.39
C MET A 157 3.42 -10.44 -5.29
N SER A 158 4.57 -11.11 -5.32
CA SER A 158 4.93 -12.14 -4.35
C SER A 158 5.03 -11.59 -2.92
N ARG A 159 5.50 -10.35 -2.73
CA ARG A 159 5.48 -9.68 -1.42
C ARG A 159 4.06 -9.49 -0.91
N GLN A 160 3.16 -8.99 -1.76
CA GLN A 160 1.77 -8.76 -1.38
C GLN A 160 1.03 -10.08 -1.10
N LEU A 161 1.26 -11.12 -1.89
CA LEU A 161 0.67 -12.44 -1.66
C LEU A 161 1.07 -13.01 -0.29
N ARG A 162 2.36 -12.91 0.07
CA ARG A 162 2.85 -13.39 1.37
C ARG A 162 2.22 -12.61 2.52
N LEU A 163 2.13 -11.28 2.41
CA LEU A 163 1.46 -10.43 3.40
C LEU A 163 0.00 -10.84 3.62
N ILE A 164 -0.74 -11.10 2.53
CA ILE A 164 -2.12 -11.55 2.63
C ILE A 164 -2.18 -12.93 3.27
N GLU A 165 -1.38 -13.88 2.80
CA GLU A 165 -1.42 -15.27 3.26
C GLU A 165 -1.15 -15.44 4.76
N THR A 166 -0.26 -14.62 5.34
CA THR A 166 0.01 -14.65 6.80
C THR A 166 -1.20 -14.24 7.63
N ALA A 167 -2.10 -13.41 7.10
CA ALA A 167 -3.31 -12.97 7.79
C ALA A 167 -4.51 -13.92 7.63
N LEU A 168 -4.44 -14.91 6.73
CA LEU A 168 -5.54 -15.82 6.42
C LEU A 168 -5.68 -16.96 7.43
N THR A 169 -6.93 -17.31 7.73
CA THR A 169 -7.29 -18.59 8.38
C THR A 169 -7.02 -19.79 7.47
N SER A 170 -6.97 -21.00 8.03
CA SER A 170 -6.75 -22.23 7.26
C SER A 170 -7.78 -22.43 6.13
N ALA A 171 -9.06 -22.19 6.42
CA ALA A 171 -10.14 -22.27 5.43
C ALA A 171 -9.95 -21.24 4.29
N GLN A 172 -9.62 -20.00 4.61
CA GLN A 172 -9.38 -18.96 3.62
C GLN A 172 -8.14 -19.24 2.76
N ARG A 173 -7.05 -19.76 3.33
CA ARG A 173 -5.81 -20.07 2.58
C ARG A 173 -6.05 -21.04 1.43
N SER A 174 -6.92 -22.05 1.62
CA SER A 174 -7.25 -23.00 0.56
C SER A 174 -8.03 -22.34 -0.58
N GLN A 175 -8.97 -21.45 -0.27
CA GLN A 175 -9.69 -20.67 -1.30
C GLN A 175 -8.74 -19.71 -2.02
N TRP A 176 -7.90 -19.00 -1.26
CA TRP A 176 -6.89 -18.08 -1.77
C TRP A 176 -5.96 -18.72 -2.79
N ARG A 177 -5.37 -19.88 -2.45
CA ARG A 177 -4.48 -20.61 -3.36
C ARG A 177 -5.17 -21.01 -4.67
N ARG A 178 -6.45 -21.39 -4.63
CA ARG A 178 -7.21 -21.67 -5.86
C ARG A 178 -7.36 -20.43 -6.72
N VAL A 179 -7.71 -19.29 -6.12
CA VAL A 179 -7.83 -18.01 -6.85
C VAL A 179 -6.50 -17.63 -7.50
N GLN A 180 -5.37 -17.72 -6.78
CA GLN A 180 -4.07 -17.38 -7.36
C GLN A 180 -3.65 -18.34 -8.48
N LYS A 181 -3.95 -19.64 -8.34
CA LYS A 181 -3.70 -20.64 -9.40
C LYS A 181 -4.53 -20.34 -10.65
N SER A 182 -5.82 -20.04 -10.49
CA SER A 182 -6.71 -19.66 -11.59
C SER A 182 -6.25 -18.38 -12.29
N TRP A 183 -5.82 -17.38 -11.52
CA TRP A 183 -5.27 -16.14 -12.08
C TRP A 183 -3.98 -16.39 -12.86
N LEU A 184 -3.08 -17.24 -12.35
CA LEU A 184 -1.84 -17.59 -13.05
C LEU A 184 -2.13 -18.26 -14.40
N ALA A 185 -3.08 -19.20 -14.43
CA ALA A 185 -3.53 -19.84 -15.67
C ALA A 185 -4.12 -18.80 -16.64
N TYR A 186 -5.02 -17.93 -16.16
CA TYR A 186 -5.63 -16.87 -16.96
C TYR A 186 -4.59 -15.94 -17.58
N ARG A 187 -3.59 -15.48 -16.81
CA ARG A 187 -2.49 -14.66 -17.31
C ARG A 187 -1.70 -15.38 -18.40
N THR A 188 -1.34 -16.65 -18.17
CA THR A 188 -0.57 -17.43 -19.14
C THR A 188 -1.31 -17.54 -20.46
N GLU A 189 -2.59 -17.95 -20.43
CA GLU A 189 -3.42 -18.08 -21.64
C GLU A 189 -3.62 -16.74 -22.34
N THR A 190 -3.90 -15.67 -21.58
CA THR A 190 -4.08 -14.32 -22.13
C THR A 190 -2.81 -13.85 -22.83
N CYS A 191 -1.64 -14.01 -22.21
CA CYS A 191 -0.39 -13.53 -22.79
C CYS A 191 0.10 -14.40 -23.95
N GLN A 192 -0.23 -15.69 -23.98
CA GLN A 192 -0.03 -16.52 -25.17
C GLN A 192 -0.91 -16.08 -26.34
N PHE A 193 -2.17 -15.73 -26.06
CA PHE A 193 -3.10 -15.18 -27.04
C PHE A 193 -2.65 -13.81 -27.56
N GLU A 194 -2.29 -12.86 -26.70
CA GLU A 194 -1.78 -11.54 -27.12
C GLU A 194 -0.52 -11.69 -28.00
N ALA A 195 0.42 -12.56 -27.61
CA ALA A 195 1.63 -12.82 -28.38
C ALA A 195 1.36 -13.54 -29.72
N SER A 196 0.17 -14.12 -29.92
CA SER A 196 -0.20 -14.75 -31.20
C SER A 196 -0.28 -13.77 -32.37
N ALA A 197 -0.53 -12.49 -32.09
CA ALA A 197 -0.60 -11.44 -33.11
C ALA A 197 0.71 -11.26 -33.90
N VAL A 198 1.86 -11.61 -33.30
CA VAL A 198 3.17 -11.55 -33.97
C VAL A 198 3.64 -12.92 -34.48
N GLY A 199 2.75 -13.92 -34.48
CA GLY A 199 3.03 -15.28 -34.96
C GLY A 199 4.24 -15.89 -34.25
N ASN A 200 5.14 -16.47 -35.03
CA ASN A 200 6.43 -17.01 -34.56
C ASN A 200 7.59 -16.01 -34.74
N GLY A 201 7.28 -14.72 -34.89
CA GLY A 201 8.28 -13.67 -35.02
C GLY A 201 9.14 -13.50 -33.76
N SER A 202 10.31 -12.89 -33.93
CA SER A 202 11.30 -12.70 -32.85
C SER A 202 10.82 -11.75 -31.73
N ALA A 203 9.77 -10.97 -31.98
CA ALA A 203 9.09 -10.11 -31.01
C ALA A 203 8.07 -10.86 -30.11
N ARG A 204 7.76 -12.13 -30.38
CA ARG A 204 6.77 -12.91 -29.63
C ARG A 204 7.06 -12.93 -28.13
N SER A 205 8.31 -13.20 -27.77
CA SER A 205 8.74 -13.26 -26.36
C SER A 205 8.59 -11.91 -25.65
N MET A 206 9.00 -10.81 -26.31
CA MET A 206 8.80 -9.46 -25.77
C MET A 206 7.32 -9.18 -25.51
N VAL A 207 6.43 -9.43 -26.48
CA VAL A 207 4.98 -9.19 -26.31
C VAL A 207 4.42 -10.03 -25.16
N GLN A 208 4.80 -11.31 -25.07
CA GLN A 208 4.37 -12.20 -23.99
C GLN A 208 4.83 -11.69 -22.61
N TRP A 209 6.07 -11.20 -22.48
CA TRP A 209 6.60 -10.68 -21.22
C TRP A 209 6.01 -9.32 -20.85
N GLN A 210 5.81 -8.42 -21.82
CA GLN A 210 5.13 -7.14 -21.59
C GLN A 210 3.69 -7.34 -21.11
N CYS A 211 2.96 -8.29 -21.70
CA CYS A 211 1.64 -8.70 -21.20
C CYS A 211 1.73 -9.24 -19.76
N SER A 212 2.68 -10.14 -19.51
CA SER A 212 2.85 -10.77 -18.19
C SER A 212 3.19 -9.75 -17.11
N ASP A 213 4.07 -8.78 -17.40
CA ASP A 213 4.39 -7.64 -16.55
C ASP A 213 3.13 -6.82 -16.24
N ARG A 214 2.44 -6.32 -17.28
CA ARG A 214 1.23 -5.49 -17.16
C ARG A 214 0.18 -6.16 -16.28
N MET A 215 -0.17 -7.42 -16.56
CA MET A 215 -1.19 -8.14 -15.80
C MET A 215 -0.75 -8.42 -14.36
N THR A 216 0.53 -8.70 -14.12
CA THR A 216 1.07 -8.93 -12.77
C THR A 216 1.03 -7.65 -11.93
N ARG A 217 1.31 -6.49 -12.54
CA ARG A 217 1.13 -5.19 -11.90
C ARG A 217 -0.34 -4.95 -11.59
N GLN A 218 -1.24 -5.10 -12.56
CA GLN A 218 -2.69 -4.96 -12.33
C GLN A 218 -3.21 -5.84 -11.20
N ARG A 219 -2.74 -7.09 -11.12
CA ARG A 219 -3.10 -7.99 -10.02
C ARG A 219 -2.57 -7.51 -8.69
N THR A 220 -1.33 -7.02 -8.63
CA THR A 220 -0.77 -6.41 -7.41
C THR A 220 -1.65 -5.26 -6.90
N ALA A 221 -2.19 -4.44 -7.81
CA ALA A 221 -3.19 -3.41 -7.48
C ALA A 221 -4.41 -3.98 -6.77
N GLU A 222 -5.00 -5.01 -7.37
CA GLU A 222 -6.19 -5.67 -6.87
C GLU A 222 -5.93 -6.27 -5.49
N LEU A 223 -4.80 -6.95 -5.31
CA LEU A 223 -4.38 -7.53 -4.04
C LEU A 223 -4.22 -6.45 -2.94
N PHE A 224 -3.70 -5.28 -3.29
CA PHE A 224 -3.61 -4.16 -2.36
C PHE A 224 -4.98 -3.67 -1.90
N ARG A 225 -5.99 -3.67 -2.80
CA ARG A 225 -7.36 -3.29 -2.42
C ARG A 225 -7.95 -4.22 -1.37
N LEU A 226 -7.58 -5.50 -1.39
CA LEU A 226 -8.04 -6.47 -0.40
C LEU A 226 -7.48 -6.18 1.00
N THR A 227 -6.35 -5.49 1.10
CA THR A 227 -5.72 -5.12 2.38
C THR A 227 -6.07 -3.72 2.88
N ALA A 228 -6.68 -2.88 2.04
CA ALA A 228 -7.04 -1.49 2.36
C ALA A 228 -8.57 -1.35 2.48
N CYS A 229 -9.14 -1.87 3.57
CA CYS A 229 -10.59 -1.94 3.77
C CYS A 229 -11.11 -0.85 4.72
N PRO A 230 -12.16 -0.10 4.33
CA PRO A 230 -12.87 0.82 5.23
C PRO A 230 -13.54 0.10 6.41
N GLU A 231 -13.93 0.86 7.44
CA GLU A 231 -14.83 0.36 8.48
C GLU A 231 -16.22 0.02 7.90
N GLY A 232 -16.78 -1.12 8.31
CA GLY A 232 -18.09 -1.58 7.84
C GLY A 232 -18.11 -2.31 6.49
N ASP A 233 -16.97 -2.49 5.81
CA ASP A 233 -16.91 -3.27 4.57
C ASP A 233 -17.04 -4.78 4.87
N ILE A 234 -18.27 -5.29 4.76
CA ILE A 234 -18.61 -6.70 4.96
C ILE A 234 -18.00 -7.65 3.92
N ALA A 235 -17.51 -7.12 2.79
CA ALA A 235 -16.90 -7.89 1.73
C ALA A 235 -15.36 -7.98 1.88
N CYS A 236 -14.77 -7.28 2.86
CA CYS A 236 -13.32 -7.29 3.08
C CYS A 236 -12.83 -8.68 3.53
N PRO A 237 -11.98 -9.38 2.73
CA PRO A 237 -11.58 -10.74 3.06
C PRO A 237 -10.45 -10.81 4.11
N VAL A 238 -9.71 -9.71 4.33
CA VAL A 238 -8.58 -9.65 5.29
C VAL A 238 -8.60 -8.40 6.20
N PRO A 239 -9.61 -8.26 7.07
CA PRO A 239 -9.74 -7.10 7.96
C PRO A 239 -8.59 -6.98 8.97
N ARG A 240 -7.83 -8.06 9.23
CA ARG A 240 -6.68 -8.08 10.15
C ARG A 240 -5.44 -7.34 9.62
N LEU A 241 -5.41 -7.02 8.33
CA LEU A 241 -4.35 -6.23 7.70
C LEU A 241 -4.73 -4.76 7.55
N LYS A 242 -5.84 -4.31 8.16
CA LYS A 242 -6.08 -2.89 8.35
C LYS A 242 -4.82 -2.29 8.97
N ARG A 243 -4.17 -1.37 8.24
CA ARG A 243 -3.30 -0.40 8.91
C ARG A 243 -4.19 0.29 9.93
N ALA A 244 -3.74 0.27 11.18
CA ALA A 244 -4.44 0.98 12.25
C ALA A 244 -4.68 2.44 11.79
N PRO A 245 -5.83 3.03 12.13
CA PRO A 245 -6.09 4.43 11.86
C PRO A 245 -4.97 5.31 12.41
#